data_AF-A0A376V9Y9-F1
#
_entry.id   AF-A0A376V9Y9-F1
#
_cell.length_a   1.000
_cell.length_b   1.000
_cell.length_c   1.000
_cell.angle_alpha   90.00
_cell.angle_beta   90.00
_cell.angle_gamma   90.00
#
_symmetry.space_group_name_H-M   'P 1'
#
loop_
_entity.id
_entity.type
_entity.pdbx_description
1 polymer ?
#
loop_
_entity_poly.entity_id
_entity_poly.type
_entity_poly.pdbx_seq_one_letter_code
_entity_poly.pdbx_strand_id
1 'polypeptide(L)' 'MKALSKLKAEEGIWMTDVPVPELGHNDLLIKIRKNSHLRD' A
#
# COMPACT_ATOMS: atom_id res chain seq x y z
N MET A 1 -3.51 -8.44 -0.13
CA MET A 1 -2.55 -7.68 -0.95
C MET A 1 -1.38 -7.26 -0.08
N LYS A 2 -0.18 -7.14 -0.67
CA LYS A 2 1.00 -6.63 0.05
C LYS A 2 0.95 -5.12 0.14
N ALA A 3 1.26 -4.58 1.31
CA ALA A 3 1.32 -3.15 1.57
C ALA A 3 2.56 -2.81 2.41
N LEU A 4 3.10 -1.61 2.24
CA LEU A 4 4.07 -1.03 3.17
C LEU A 4 3.31 -0.23 4.23
N SER A 5 3.49 -0.57 5.51
CA SER A 5 2.75 0.05 6.61
C SER A 5 3.69 0.48 7.75
N LYS A 6 3.32 1.58 8.42
CA LYS A 6 3.95 2.04 9.65
C LYS A 6 3.22 1.43 10.85
N LEU A 7 3.72 0.30 11.34
CA LEU A 7 3.04 -0.45 12.41
C LEU A 7 3.45 -0.02 13.83
N LYS A 8 4.58 0.68 13.94
CA LYS A 8 5.17 1.09 15.21
C LYS A 8 5.63 2.54 15.14
N ALA A 9 5.64 3.22 16.28
CA ALA A 9 6.14 4.58 16.44
C ALA A 9 7.69 4.63 16.58
N GLU A 10 8.41 3.90 15.72
CA GLU A 10 9.89 3.85 15.65
C GLU A 10 10.34 4.00 14.19
N GLU A 11 11.63 4.18 13.90
CA GLU A 11 12.12 4.32 12.52
C GLU A 11 11.85 3.06 11.65
N GLY A 12 11.58 3.27 10.36
CA GLY A 12 11.32 2.18 9.39
C GLY A 12 9.84 2.02 8.98
N ILE A 13 9.62 1.12 8.03
CA ILE A 13 8.31 0.65 7.53
C ILE A 13 8.41 -0.85 7.23
N TRP A 14 7.28 -1.55 7.20
CA TRP A 14 7.26 -3.01 7.06
C TRP A 14 6.29 -3.47 5.98
N MET A 15 6.65 -4.56 5.31
CA MET A 15 5.78 -5.23 4.34
C MET A 15 4.78 -6.12 5.09
N THR A 16 3.49 -5.95 4.80
CA THR A 16 2.40 -6.69 5.44
C THR A 16 1.39 -7.19 4.42
N ASP A 17 0.73 -8.30 4.73
CA ASP A 17 -0.45 -8.76 4.00
C ASP A 17 -1.72 -8.19 4.65
N VAL A 18 -2.54 -7.53 3.82
CA VAL A 18 -3.82 -6.92 4.21
C VAL A 18 -4.92 -7.39 3.26
N PRO A 19 -6.22 -7.35 3.63
CA PRO A 19 -7.29 -7.62 2.67
C PRO A 19 -7.30 -6.61 1.51
N VAL A 20 -7.96 -6.96 0.41
CA VAL A 20 -8.28 -5.99 -0.65
C VAL A 20 -9.37 -5.05 -0.11
N PRO A 21 -9.28 -3.73 -0.30
CA PRO A 21 -10.27 -2.79 0.22
C PRO A 21 -11.63 -2.96 -0.46
N GLU A 22 -12.68 -2.65 0.30
CA GLU A 22 -14.04 -2.54 -0.22
C GLU A 22 -14.23 -1.17 -0.90
N LEU A 23 -15.12 -1.10 -1.89
CA LEU A 23 -15.42 0.13 -2.63
C LEU A 23 -16.74 0.75 -2.19
N GLY A 24 -16.73 2.06 -1.91
CA GLY A 24 -17.93 2.87 -1.79
C GLY A 24 -18.52 3.28 -3.16
N HIS A 25 -19.63 4.02 -3.12
CA HIS A 25 -20.39 4.41 -4.32
C HIS A 25 -19.57 5.14 -5.40
N ASN A 26 -18.54 5.90 -5.00
CA ASN A 26 -17.72 6.74 -5.90
C ASN A 26 -16.22 6.44 -5.82
N ASP A 27 -15.83 5.27 -5.31
CA ASP A 27 -14.42 4.89 -5.22
C ASP A 27 -13.93 4.15 -6.47
N LEU A 28 -12.62 4.20 -6.71
CA LEU A 28 -11.94 3.41 -7.72
C LEU A 28 -10.93 2.46 -7.08
N LEU A 29 -11.00 1.18 -7.42
CA LEU A 29 -9.97 0.21 -7.05
C LEU A 29 -8.84 0.23 -8.09
N ILE A 30 -7.70 0.79 -7.72
CA ILE A 30 -6.54 0.92 -8.62
C ILE A 30 -5.53 -0.19 -8.32
N LYS A 31 -5.20 -0.99 -9.34
CA LYS A 31 -4.09 -1.96 -9.26
C LYS A 31 -2.75 -1.29 -9.54
N ILE A 32 -1.97 -1.07 -8.48
CA ILE A 32 -0.62 -0.52 -8.60
C ILE A 32 0.30 -1.54 -9.29
N ARG A 33 0.95 -1.13 -10.40
CA ARG A 33 1.94 -1.96 -11.12
C ARG A 33 3.39 -1.54 -10.83
N LYS A 34 3.61 -0.24 -10.67
CA LYS A 34 4.91 0.38 -10.34
C LYS A 34 4.60 1.65 -9.53
N ASN A 35 5.29 1.83 -8.42
CA ASN A 35 5.34 3.10 -7.70
C ASN A 35 6.56 3.91 -8.19
N SER A 36 6.80 5.12 -7.68
CA SER A 36 7.82 6.05 -8.21
C SER A 36 9.12 5.35 -8.62
N HIS A 37 9.60 5.66 -9.83
CA HIS A 37 10.86 5.12 -10.33
C HIS A 37 11.99 5.50 -9.37
N LEU A 38 12.59 4.50 -8.73
CA LEU A 38 13.93 4.67 -8.19
C LEU A 38 14.82 5.05 -9.37
N ARG A 39 15.37 6.27 -9.33
CA ARG A 39 16.62 6.55 -10.03
C ARG A 39 17.69 5.88 -9.19
N ASP A 40 18.53 5.10 -9.85
CA ASP A 40 19.83 4.75 -9.30
C ASP A 40 20.65 6.03 -9.06
#